data_AF-A0A1I6PSG6-F1
#
_entry.id   AF-A0A1I6PSG6-F1
#
_cell.length_a   1.000
_cell.length_b   1.000
_cell.length_c   1.000
_cell.angle_alpha   90.00
_cell.angle_beta   90.00
_cell.angle_gamma   90.00
#
_symmetry.space_group_name_H-M   'P 1'
#
loop_
_entity.id
_entity.type
_entity.pdbx_description
1 polymer ?
#
loop_
_entity_poly.entity_id
_entity_poly.type
_entity_poly.pdbx_seq_one_letter_code
_entity_poly.pdbx_strand_id
1 'polypeptide(L)'
;MTNSLRLALLCALVSLPSAARAQAALRLEGTCEKLVIGTQDLSAACSNVLTNAVSRNRTSFDFTTSNGQTLSFSGNGAQQEATEETDPLQPINVVTTGKDGAPILAIGACRFSTPEAGRTAITCEASTADGRPFAGTFVTAAKAAAGAPAAAPPR
;
A
#
# COMPACT_ATOMS: atom_id res chain seq x y z
N MET A 1 -56.32 -22.87 43.08
CA MET A 1 -56.20 -21.49 42.58
C MET A 1 -54.80 -21.32 41.99
N THR A 2 -54.75 -20.96 40.70
CA THR A 2 -53.65 -20.30 39.94
C THR A 2 -52.25 -20.95 39.95
N ASN A 3 -51.80 -21.67 38.90
CA ASN A 3 -51.48 -21.27 37.51
C ASN A 3 -50.23 -20.37 37.40
N SER A 4 -49.17 -20.83 36.72
CA SER A 4 -48.75 -20.27 35.42
C SER A 4 -47.36 -20.76 34.95
N LEU A 5 -47.40 -21.43 33.80
CA LEU A 5 -46.49 -21.40 32.65
C LEU A 5 -45.02 -20.96 32.84
N ARG A 6 -44.10 -21.92 32.63
CA ARG A 6 -42.71 -21.63 32.24
C ARG A 6 -42.63 -21.37 30.74
N LEU A 7 -42.49 -20.10 30.35
CA LEU A 7 -42.29 -19.69 28.98
C LEU A 7 -40.82 -19.95 28.58
N ALA A 8 -40.58 -21.04 27.84
CA ALA A 8 -39.34 -21.23 27.10
C ALA A 8 -39.52 -20.60 25.71
N LEU A 9 -38.91 -19.45 25.46
CA LEU A 9 -38.86 -18.86 24.12
C LEU A 9 -37.41 -18.77 23.64
N LEU A 10 -37.12 -19.55 22.60
CA LEU A 10 -35.84 -19.66 21.93
C LEU A 10 -35.37 -18.29 21.42
N CYS A 11 -34.19 -17.85 21.86
CA CYS A 11 -33.46 -16.78 21.20
C CYS A 11 -32.86 -17.32 19.89
N ALA A 12 -33.58 -17.15 18.78
CA ALA A 12 -33.02 -17.33 17.45
C ALA A 12 -32.00 -16.21 17.18
N LEU A 13 -30.73 -16.48 17.49
CA LEU A 13 -29.59 -15.63 17.12
C LEU A 13 -29.42 -15.71 15.59
N VAL A 14 -30.07 -14.78 14.88
CA VAL A 14 -29.80 -14.54 13.46
C VAL A 14 -28.36 -14.02 13.36
N SER A 15 -27.45 -14.92 12.99
CA SER A 15 -26.07 -14.59 12.68
C SER A 15 -26.08 -13.86 11.33
N LEU A 16 -26.19 -12.53 11.36
CA LEU A 16 -25.89 -11.71 10.20
C LEU A 16 -24.44 -11.98 9.80
N PRO A 17 -24.14 -12.36 8.54
CA PRO A 17 -22.76 -12.42 8.09
C PRO A 17 -22.20 -11.00 8.19
N SER A 18 -21.29 -10.78 9.14
CA SER A 18 -20.47 -9.59 9.13
C SER A 18 -19.71 -9.61 7.82
N ALA A 19 -20.10 -8.74 6.89
CA ALA A 19 -19.26 -8.40 5.76
C ALA A 19 -17.96 -7.85 6.37
N ALA A 20 -16.95 -8.71 6.47
CA ALA A 20 -15.59 -8.29 6.75
C ALA A 20 -15.30 -7.19 5.73
N ARG A 21 -15.18 -5.94 6.22
CA ARG A 21 -14.83 -4.79 5.38
C ARG A 21 -13.54 -5.17 4.67
N ALA A 22 -13.62 -5.52 3.40
CA ALA A 22 -12.46 -5.83 2.59
C ALA A 22 -11.50 -4.64 2.72
N GLN A 23 -10.34 -4.86 3.32
CA GLN A 23 -9.27 -3.88 3.33
C GLN A 23 -8.91 -3.62 1.88
N ALA A 24 -9.03 -2.37 1.43
CA ALA A 24 -8.71 -2.02 0.06
C ALA A 24 -7.21 -2.17 -0.14
N ALA A 25 -6.80 -3.28 -0.75
CA ALA A 25 -5.44 -3.55 -1.20
C ALA A 25 -5.44 -3.45 -2.72
N LEU A 26 -4.74 -2.46 -3.25
CA LEU A 26 -4.53 -2.24 -4.67
C LEU A 26 -3.19 -2.87 -5.07
N ARG A 27 -3.22 -3.75 -6.08
CA ARG A 27 -1.99 -4.28 -6.70
C ARG A 27 -1.65 -3.42 -7.91
N LEU A 28 -0.45 -2.85 -7.91
CA LEU A 28 0.08 -2.03 -8.99
C LEU A 28 1.11 -2.87 -9.75
N GLU A 29 0.84 -3.09 -11.03
CA GLU A 29 1.77 -3.77 -11.94
C GLU A 29 2.77 -2.73 -12.50
N GLY A 30 4.02 -3.14 -12.73
CA GLY A 30 5.08 -2.22 -13.13
C GLY A 30 6.48 -2.82 -13.04
N THR A 31 7.45 -1.99 -12.72
CA THR A 31 8.86 -2.38 -12.57
C THR A 31 9.36 -1.90 -11.22
N CYS A 32 9.92 -2.83 -10.44
CA CYS A 32 10.64 -2.47 -9.23
C CYS A 32 12.10 -2.19 -9.60
N GLU A 33 12.52 -0.94 -9.46
CA GLU A 33 13.86 -0.48 -9.86
C GLU A 33 14.86 -0.55 -8.70
N LYS A 34 14.37 -0.46 -7.46
CA LYS A 34 15.19 -0.46 -6.25
C LYS A 34 14.48 -1.16 -5.11
N LEU A 35 15.21 -1.99 -4.37
CA LEU A 35 14.77 -2.53 -3.08
C LEU A 35 15.98 -2.74 -2.16
N VAL A 36 16.07 -1.97 -1.09
CA VAL A 36 17.17 -2.03 -0.11
C VAL A 36 16.62 -2.22 1.30
N ILE A 37 17.17 -3.21 2.02
CA ILE A 37 16.88 -3.47 3.43
C ILE A 37 18.20 -3.47 4.21
N GLY A 38 18.50 -2.36 4.89
CA GLY A 38 19.79 -2.16 5.55
C GLY A 38 20.94 -2.21 4.54
N THR A 39 21.82 -3.19 4.68
CA THR A 39 22.97 -3.40 3.78
C THR A 39 22.67 -4.33 2.60
N GLN A 40 21.46 -4.88 2.51
CA GLN A 40 21.07 -5.82 1.45
C GLN A 40 20.40 -5.07 0.31
N ASP A 41 20.96 -5.20 -0.89
CA ASP A 41 20.31 -4.80 -2.14
C ASP A 41 19.61 -6.01 -2.75
N LEU A 42 18.29 -5.94 -2.83
CA LEU A 42 17.40 -6.98 -3.32
C LEU A 42 16.73 -6.60 -4.64
N SER A 43 17.18 -5.52 -5.29
CA SER A 43 16.55 -4.96 -6.49
C SER A 43 16.43 -6.00 -7.62
N ALA A 44 17.45 -6.84 -7.80
CA ALA A 44 17.46 -7.89 -8.82
C ALA A 44 16.39 -8.98 -8.61
N ALA A 45 15.94 -9.19 -7.37
CA ALA A 45 14.90 -10.16 -7.04
C ALA A 45 13.54 -9.51 -6.82
N CYS A 46 13.43 -8.18 -6.96
CA CYS A 46 12.23 -7.45 -6.64
C CYS A 46 11.11 -7.75 -7.63
N SER A 47 9.90 -7.95 -7.12
CA SER A 47 8.70 -8.25 -7.90
C SER A 47 8.24 -7.05 -8.72
N ASN A 48 7.70 -7.32 -9.90
CA ASN A 48 7.02 -6.35 -10.77
C ASN A 48 5.62 -5.95 -10.27
N VAL A 49 5.33 -6.23 -8.99
CA VAL A 49 4.08 -5.86 -8.34
C VAL A 49 4.37 -5.16 -7.03
N LEU A 50 3.81 -3.98 -6.86
CA LEU A 50 3.71 -3.26 -5.60
C LEU A 50 2.30 -3.40 -5.04
N THR A 51 2.16 -3.71 -3.75
CA THR A 51 0.86 -3.64 -3.09
C THR A 51 0.74 -2.34 -2.31
N ASN A 52 -0.31 -1.57 -2.60
CA ASN A 52 -0.70 -0.42 -1.80
C ASN A 52 -1.95 -0.78 -0.99
N ALA A 53 -1.88 -0.71 0.32
CA ALA A 53 -3.01 -1.04 1.18
C ALA A 53 -3.37 0.13 2.10
N VAL A 54 -4.67 0.32 2.30
CA VAL A 54 -5.19 1.25 3.30
C VAL A 54 -5.92 0.45 4.37
N SER A 55 -5.48 0.58 5.61
CA SER A 55 -6.09 -0.06 6.76
C SER A 55 -6.21 0.92 7.91
N ARG A 56 -7.46 1.11 8.38
CA ARG A 56 -7.80 2.11 9.41
C ARG A 56 -7.30 3.49 9.02
N ASN A 57 -6.27 4.00 9.70
CA ASN A 57 -5.68 5.31 9.48
C ASN A 57 -4.28 5.23 8.85
N ARG A 58 -3.88 4.08 8.30
CA ARG A 58 -2.55 3.87 7.74
C ARG A 58 -2.61 3.48 6.27
N THR A 59 -1.64 3.98 5.53
CA THR A 59 -1.33 3.55 4.17
C THR A 59 -0.03 2.77 4.21
N SER A 60 0.06 1.67 3.45
CA SER A 60 1.31 0.94 3.24
C SER A 60 1.67 0.78 1.78
N PHE A 61 2.96 0.63 1.52
CA PHE A 61 3.54 0.26 0.24
C PHE A 61 4.44 -0.95 0.47
N ASP A 62 4.00 -2.09 -0.06
CA ASP A 62 4.59 -3.40 0.22
C ASP A 62 5.34 -3.89 -1.02
N PHE A 63 6.66 -3.85 -0.92
CA PHE A 63 7.58 -4.44 -1.87
C PHE A 63 7.79 -5.91 -1.51
N THR A 64 7.87 -6.76 -2.52
CA THR A 64 8.07 -8.21 -2.34
C THR A 64 9.13 -8.69 -3.31
N THR A 65 9.96 -9.63 -2.91
CA THR A 65 10.92 -10.31 -3.79
C THR A 65 10.33 -11.63 -4.31
N SER A 66 10.92 -12.18 -5.36
CA SER A 66 10.54 -13.48 -5.94
C SER A 66 10.67 -14.67 -4.97
N ASN A 67 11.54 -14.57 -3.96
CA ASN A 67 11.68 -15.56 -2.88
C ASN A 67 10.76 -15.30 -1.67
N GLY A 68 9.87 -14.30 -1.74
CA GLY A 68 8.85 -14.03 -0.73
C GLY A 68 9.27 -13.15 0.44
N GLN A 69 10.47 -12.56 0.40
CA GLN A 69 10.86 -11.52 1.37
C GLN A 69 10.07 -10.24 1.08
N THR A 70 9.65 -9.54 2.13
CA THR A 70 8.85 -8.32 1.99
C THR A 70 9.47 -7.14 2.73
N LEU A 71 9.23 -5.94 2.21
CA LEU A 71 9.48 -4.67 2.87
C LEU A 71 8.21 -3.83 2.74
N SER A 72 7.59 -3.52 3.87
CA SER A 72 6.43 -2.63 3.95
C SER A 72 6.86 -1.29 4.51
N PHE A 73 6.60 -0.21 3.77
CA PHE A 73 6.66 1.15 4.30
C PHE A 73 5.26 1.56 4.73
N SER A 74 5.09 2.03 5.96
CA SER A 74 3.78 2.45 6.44
C SER A 74 3.80 3.77 7.21
N GLY A 75 2.77 4.56 6.96
CA GLY A 75 2.55 5.87 7.59
C GLY A 75 1.07 6.20 7.74
N ASN A 76 0.77 7.40 8.21
CA ASN A 76 -0.61 7.84 8.44
C ASN A 76 -1.28 8.22 7.11
N GLY A 77 -2.36 7.52 6.74
CA GLY A 77 -2.92 7.57 5.39
C GLY A 77 -3.70 8.82 5.01
N ALA A 78 -4.02 9.70 5.98
CA ALA A 78 -4.70 10.98 5.74
C ALA A 78 -3.72 12.16 5.56
N GLN A 79 -2.41 11.91 5.60
CA GLN A 79 -1.37 12.94 5.47
C GLN A 79 -0.68 12.79 4.10
N GLN A 80 -1.46 12.81 3.02
CA GLN A 80 -0.87 13.11 1.72
C GLN A 80 -0.67 14.62 1.66
N GLU A 81 0.55 15.06 1.90
CA GLU A 81 0.91 16.47 1.80
C GLU A 81 1.07 16.79 0.32
N ALA A 82 0.07 17.45 -0.24
CA ALA A 82 0.15 18.08 -1.55
C ALA A 82 -0.08 19.57 -1.33
N THR A 83 0.97 20.37 -1.47
CA THR A 83 0.86 21.83 -1.58
C THR A 83 1.21 22.23 -3.00
N GLU A 84 0.77 23.39 -3.48
CA GLU A 84 1.10 23.87 -4.84
C GLU A 84 2.63 23.96 -5.11
N GLU A 85 3.45 23.90 -4.05
CA GLU A 85 4.90 24.00 -4.08
C GLU A 85 5.63 22.67 -3.81
N THR A 86 4.95 21.63 -3.31
CA THR A 86 5.60 20.36 -2.90
C THR A 86 5.05 19.16 -3.65
N ASP A 87 5.96 18.30 -4.14
CA ASP A 87 5.59 16.99 -4.66
C ASP A 87 4.67 16.26 -3.67
N PRO A 88 3.68 15.49 -4.14
CA PRO A 88 2.85 14.68 -3.27
C PRO A 88 3.73 13.72 -2.46
N LEU A 89 3.63 13.81 -1.13
CA LEU A 89 4.37 12.98 -0.19
C LEU A 89 3.43 12.19 0.73
N GLN A 90 3.81 10.95 1.00
CA GLN A 90 3.24 10.13 2.07
C GLN A 90 4.31 9.91 3.15
N PRO A 91 4.20 10.57 4.32
CA PRO A 91 5.12 10.37 5.44
C PRO A 91 5.13 8.91 5.90
N ILE A 92 6.30 8.40 6.29
CA ILE A 92 6.53 7.06 6.81
C ILE A 92 7.10 7.15 8.23
N ASN A 93 6.53 6.37 9.13
CA ASN A 93 6.98 6.27 10.52
C ASN A 93 7.25 4.83 10.98
N VAL A 94 6.96 3.83 10.13
CA VAL A 94 7.22 2.42 10.41
C VAL A 94 7.64 1.73 9.12
N VAL A 95 8.61 0.82 9.24
CA VAL A 95 8.86 -0.23 8.25
C VAL A 95 8.68 -1.61 8.86
N THR A 96 8.25 -2.57 8.05
CA THR A 96 8.17 -3.99 8.46
C THR A 96 8.87 -4.85 7.43
N THR A 97 9.76 -5.74 7.87
CA THR A 97 10.48 -6.68 7.00
C THR A 97 9.99 -8.11 7.23
N GLY A 98 9.57 -8.78 6.16
CA GLY A 98 8.90 -10.09 6.25
C GLY A 98 7.41 -9.97 6.58
N LYS A 99 6.63 -10.97 6.19
CA LYS A 99 5.15 -10.97 6.29
C LYS A 99 4.64 -10.78 7.73
N ASP A 100 5.35 -11.38 8.68
CA ASP A 100 5.04 -11.34 10.12
C ASP A 100 6.14 -10.64 10.92
N GLY A 101 6.90 -9.76 10.26
CA GLY A 101 7.97 -9.00 10.89
C GLY A 101 7.46 -8.08 12.00
N ALA A 102 8.27 -7.89 13.04
CA ALA A 102 7.97 -6.86 14.03
C ALA A 102 8.07 -5.46 13.39
N PRO A 103 7.16 -4.53 13.71
CA PRO A 103 7.27 -3.13 13.28
C PRO A 103 8.58 -2.49 13.75
N ILE A 104 9.27 -1.80 12.84
CA ILE A 104 10.49 -1.06 13.12
C ILE A 104 10.19 0.43 12.96
N LEU A 105 10.51 1.23 13.97
CA LEU A 105 10.42 2.69 13.87
C LEU A 105 11.48 3.20 12.89
N ALA A 106 11.03 3.81 11.80
CA ALA A 106 11.87 4.42 10.79
C ALA A 106 11.17 5.66 10.24
N ILE A 107 11.91 6.76 10.11
CA ILE A 107 11.39 8.05 9.68
C ILE A 107 11.75 8.26 8.21
N GLY A 108 10.77 8.67 7.41
CA GLY A 108 10.96 8.84 5.98
C GLY A 108 9.69 9.28 5.26
N ALA A 109 9.67 9.09 3.94
CA ALA A 109 8.51 9.37 3.11
C ALA A 109 8.52 8.53 1.83
N CYS A 110 7.33 8.31 1.26
CA CYS A 110 7.17 7.95 -0.14
C CYS A 110 6.82 9.20 -0.96
N ARG A 111 7.52 9.42 -2.07
CA ARG A 111 7.25 10.48 -3.04
C ARG A 111 6.63 9.90 -4.29
N PHE A 112 5.70 10.63 -4.89
CA PHE A 112 5.07 10.26 -6.16
C PHE A 112 5.49 11.25 -7.24
N SER A 113 5.99 10.75 -8.36
CA SER A 113 6.36 11.57 -9.52
C SER A 113 5.91 10.92 -10.82
N THR A 114 5.95 11.67 -11.92
CA THR A 114 5.55 11.21 -13.25
C THR A 114 6.78 11.15 -14.15
N PRO A 115 7.51 10.03 -14.21
CA PRO A 115 8.73 9.91 -15.02
C PRO A 115 8.42 9.96 -16.53
N GLU A 116 7.26 9.44 -16.92
CA GLU A 116 6.77 9.39 -18.29
C GLU A 116 5.23 9.53 -18.29
N ALA A 117 4.65 9.93 -19.43
CA ALA A 117 3.21 10.06 -19.57
C ALA A 117 2.49 8.74 -19.25
N GLY A 118 1.54 8.79 -18.31
CA GLY A 118 0.74 7.64 -17.90
C GLY A 118 1.44 6.67 -16.94
N ARG A 119 2.67 6.96 -16.49
CA ARG A 119 3.39 6.20 -15.46
C ARG A 119 3.56 7.03 -14.20
N THR A 120 3.58 6.36 -13.05
CA THR A 120 3.88 6.96 -11.75
C THR A 120 5.07 6.25 -11.13
N ALA A 121 6.08 6.99 -10.72
CA ALA A 121 7.16 6.49 -9.88
C ALA A 121 6.79 6.72 -8.40
N ILE A 122 6.89 5.65 -7.61
CA ILE A 122 6.68 5.64 -6.16
C ILE A 122 8.05 5.35 -5.53
N THR A 123 8.65 6.36 -4.91
CA THR A 123 9.98 6.25 -4.27
C THR A 123 9.84 6.42 -2.77
N CYS A 124 10.03 5.33 -2.03
CA CYS A 124 9.97 5.28 -0.58
C CYS A 124 11.37 5.18 0.01
N GLU A 125 11.70 6.08 0.94
CA GLU A 125 12.96 6.05 1.68
C GLU A 125 12.67 6.32 3.16
N ALA A 126 13.27 5.52 4.04
CA ALA A 126 13.19 5.70 5.48
C ALA A 126 14.47 5.23 6.16
N SER A 127 14.74 5.71 7.36
CA SER A 127 15.87 5.25 8.17
C SER A 127 15.51 5.19 9.64
N THR A 128 16.08 4.22 10.34
CA THR A 128 15.99 4.15 11.81
C THR A 128 16.90 5.19 12.46
N ALA A 129 16.73 5.42 13.77
CA ALA A 129 17.54 6.39 14.51
C ALA A 129 19.06 6.06 14.50
N ASP A 130 19.42 4.78 14.38
CA ASP A 130 20.79 4.29 14.23
C ASP A 130 21.31 4.33 12.77
N GLY A 131 20.53 4.91 11.84
CA GLY A 131 20.95 5.17 10.46
C GLY A 131 20.85 4.00 9.50
N ARG A 132 20.24 2.87 9.90
CA ARG A 132 19.99 1.75 8.99
C ARG A 132 18.94 2.16 7.93
N PRO A 133 19.28 2.07 6.63
CA PRO A 133 18.43 2.58 5.56
C PRO A 133 17.42 1.52 5.07
N PHE A 134 16.30 2.00 4.56
CA PHE A 134 15.30 1.24 3.82
C PHE A 134 14.90 2.05 2.61
N ALA A 135 14.92 1.44 1.43
CA ALA A 135 14.55 2.13 0.19
C ALA A 135 13.79 1.20 -0.75
N GLY A 136 12.82 1.75 -1.48
CA GLY A 136 12.08 1.06 -2.52
C GLY A 136 11.66 2.05 -3.60
N THR A 137 11.89 1.69 -4.87
CA THR A 137 11.42 2.47 -6.03
C THR A 137 10.64 1.57 -6.96
N PHE A 138 9.42 1.97 -7.28
CA PHE A 138 8.54 1.26 -8.19
C PHE A 138 7.96 2.20 -9.23
N VAL A 139 8.05 1.84 -10.51
CA VAL A 139 7.44 2.58 -11.61
C VAL A 139 6.26 1.78 -12.14
N THR A 140 5.06 2.34 -12.08
CA THR A 140 3.86 1.65 -12.57
C THR A 140 3.94 1.45 -14.09
N ALA A 141 3.31 0.38 -14.57
CA ALA A 141 3.02 0.24 -15.99
C ALA A 141 2.23 1.45 -16.49
N ALA A 142 2.41 1.79 -17.78
CA ALA A 142 1.68 2.89 -18.38
C ALA A 142 0.17 2.58 -18.37
N LYS A 143 -0.62 3.45 -17.76
CA LYS A 143 -2.07 3.40 -17.91
C LYS A 143 -2.39 3.84 -19.34
N ALA A 144 -2.98 2.96 -20.15
CA ALA A 144 -3.47 3.34 -21.46
C ALA A 144 -4.38 4.57 -21.32
N ALA A 145 -4.10 5.62 -22.09
CA ALA A 145 -4.94 6.81 -22.12
C ALA A 145 -6.35 6.39 -22.53
N ALA A 146 -7.32 6.60 -21.65
CA ALA A 146 -8.71 6.38 -21.99
C ALA A 146 -9.12 7.45 -23.01
N GLY A 147 -9.18 7.07 -24.29
CA GLY A 147 -9.82 7.82 -25.37
C GLY A 147 -9.09 9.06 -25.85
N ALA A 148 -8.11 8.89 -26.75
CA ALA A 148 -7.88 9.92 -27.76
C ALA A 148 -9.00 9.79 -28.81
N PRO A 149 -9.82 10.83 -29.09
CA PRO A 149 -10.75 10.77 -30.21
C PRO A 149 -9.95 10.57 -31.49
N ALA A 150 -10.34 9.57 -32.29
CA ALA A 150 -9.77 9.34 -33.61
C ALA A 150 -9.85 10.65 -34.42
N ALA A 151 -8.69 11.11 -34.91
CA ALA A 151 -8.64 12.25 -35.81
C ALA A 151 -9.56 11.96 -37.01
N ALA A 152 -10.53 12.85 -37.24
CA ALA A 152 -11.44 12.75 -38.37
C ALA A 152 -10.64 12.78 -39.69
N PRO A 153 -10.99 11.96 -40.69
CA PRO A 153 -10.30 11.97 -41.97
C PRO A 153 -10.52 13.32 -42.68
N PRO A 154 -9.49 13.84 -43.38
CA PRO A 154 -9.63 15.06 -44.17
C PRO A 154 -10.65 14.86 -45.30
N ARG A 155 -11.47 15.90 -45.54
CA ARG A 155 -12.42 16.00 -46.65
C ARG A 155 -11.72 16.20 -47.99
#